data_AF-A0A968WVT9-F1
#
_entry.id   AF-A0A968WVT9-F1
#
_cell.length_a   1.000
_cell.length_b   1.000
_cell.length_c   1.000
_cell.angle_alpha   90.00
_cell.angle_beta   90.00
_cell.angle_gamma   90.00
#
_symmetry.space_group_name_H-M   'P 1'
#
loop_
_entity.id
_entity.type
_entity.pdbx_description
1 polymer ?
#
loop_
_entity_poly.entity_id
_entity_poly.type
_entity_poly.pdbx_seq_one_letter_code
_entity_poly.pdbx_strand_id
1 'polypeptide(L)'
;MELEAGSKKRKGPIPFLPGCIYALSSGMMSEKTVSNNFARQGLLENAKHGLFFVGYADPETPGGKIRAAKPGDMITLDPAYPPVKLNCETRVFDFSGHSTRDAIADYIVKVAPKKVFLVHGDDGAVEWFRKEIHTRLPDAEVIVPEPGVEYEI
;
A
#
# COMPACT_ATOMS: atom_id res chain seq x y z
N MET A 1 5.20 -14.79 20.67
CA MET A 1 6.09 -15.37 19.66
C MET A 1 7.23 -14.39 19.48
N GLU A 2 8.47 -14.76 19.80
CA GLU A 2 9.63 -13.87 19.71
C GLU A 2 9.98 -13.59 18.24
N LEU A 3 10.08 -12.32 17.85
CA LEU A 3 10.45 -11.92 16.50
C LEU A 3 11.96 -11.77 16.38
N GLU A 4 12.62 -12.70 15.68
CA GLU A 4 14.07 -12.67 15.51
C GLU A 4 14.50 -11.68 14.41
N ALA A 5 15.54 -10.90 14.69
CA ALA A 5 16.16 -10.03 13.68
C ALA A 5 17.09 -10.83 12.76
N GLY A 6 16.99 -10.64 11.44
CA GLY A 6 17.82 -11.30 10.42
C GLY A 6 19.28 -10.82 10.30
N SER A 7 19.87 -10.28 11.36
CA SER A 7 21.26 -9.78 11.34
C SER A 7 22.23 -10.79 11.92
N LYS A 8 23.35 -11.07 11.21
CA LYS A 8 24.46 -11.92 11.69
C LYS A 8 24.99 -11.52 13.08
N LYS A 9 24.75 -10.28 13.53
CA LYS A 9 25.27 -9.74 14.80
C LYS A 9 24.28 -9.75 15.97
N ARG A 10 22.98 -10.00 15.73
CA ARG A 10 21.97 -9.93 16.80
C ARG A 10 20.96 -11.07 16.64
N LYS A 11 21.10 -12.10 17.48
CA LYS A 11 20.12 -13.18 17.64
C LYS A 11 19.25 -12.88 18.86
N GLY A 12 17.93 -12.99 18.71
CA GLY A 12 16.95 -12.78 19.79
C GLY A 12 15.78 -11.86 19.39
N PRO A 13 14.75 -11.78 20.24
CA PRO A 13 13.56 -10.97 20.00
C PRO A 13 13.90 -9.50 19.82
N ILE A 14 13.23 -8.83 18.87
CA ILE A 14 13.29 -7.36 18.76
C ILE A 14 12.49 -6.77 19.94
N PRO A 15 13.13 -6.08 20.90
CA PRO A 15 12.43 -5.57 22.07
C PRO A 15 11.57 -4.37 21.70
N PHE A 16 10.36 -4.27 22.28
CA PHE A 16 9.54 -3.06 22.29
C PHE A 16 10.09 -2.09 23.33
N LEU A 17 10.91 -1.14 22.90
CA LEU A 17 11.52 -0.14 23.77
C LEU A 17 10.77 1.19 23.64
N PRO A 18 10.47 1.88 24.76
CA PRO A 18 9.89 3.22 24.71
C PRO A 18 10.76 4.19 23.91
N GLY A 19 10.12 5.00 23.06
CA GLY A 19 10.81 6.04 22.27
C GLY A 19 11.58 5.54 21.04
N CYS A 20 11.42 4.28 20.64
CA CYS A 20 12.05 3.75 19.43
C CYS A 20 11.18 3.88 18.18
N ILE A 21 11.83 4.05 17.03
CA ILE A 21 11.20 4.00 15.71
C ILE A 21 11.62 2.70 15.03
N TYR A 22 10.66 1.97 14.48
CA TYR A 22 10.88 0.71 13.77
C TYR A 22 10.48 0.89 12.30
N ALA A 23 11.45 0.74 11.39
CA ALA A 23 11.20 0.66 9.95
C ALA A 23 11.20 -0.82 9.55
N LEU A 24 10.02 -1.37 9.24
CA LEU A 24 9.81 -2.82 9.12
C LEU A 24 9.25 -3.19 7.75
N SER A 25 9.74 -4.30 7.20
CA SER A 25 9.16 -4.93 6.01
C SER A 25 8.09 -5.97 6.38
N SER A 26 7.07 -6.22 5.57
CA SER A 26 6.75 -5.55 4.29
C SER A 26 5.87 -4.31 4.49
N GLY A 27 5.88 -3.37 3.54
CA GLY A 27 5.11 -2.12 3.64
C GLY A 27 3.59 -2.31 3.62
N MET A 28 3.10 -3.36 2.95
CA MET A 28 1.67 -3.73 2.94
C MET A 28 1.27 -4.65 4.10
N MET A 29 2.24 -5.01 4.95
CA MET A 29 2.03 -5.86 6.12
C MET A 29 1.36 -7.19 5.77
N SER A 30 1.75 -7.79 4.66
CA SER A 30 1.30 -9.13 4.24
C SER A 30 1.50 -10.13 5.37
N GLU A 31 0.66 -11.16 5.42
CA GLU A 31 0.73 -12.20 6.45
C GLU A 31 2.15 -12.75 6.63
N LYS A 32 2.50 -13.09 7.87
CA LYS A 32 3.80 -13.66 8.26
C LYS A 32 5.02 -12.74 8.06
N THR A 33 4.84 -11.50 7.59
CA THR A 33 5.94 -10.52 7.52
C THR A 33 6.28 -9.94 8.89
N VAL A 34 7.44 -9.29 9.00
CA VAL A 34 7.90 -8.73 10.29
C VAL A 34 6.96 -7.62 10.75
N SER A 35 6.57 -6.70 9.87
CA SER A 35 5.62 -5.62 10.17
C SER A 35 4.25 -6.16 10.61
N ASN A 36 3.73 -7.19 9.93
CA ASN A 36 2.47 -7.85 10.30
C ASN A 36 2.54 -8.46 11.71
N ASN A 37 3.60 -9.20 11.99
CA ASN A 37 3.80 -9.79 13.30
C ASN A 37 4.00 -8.74 14.40
N PHE A 38 4.70 -7.65 14.11
CA PHE A 38 4.85 -6.51 15.03
C PHE A 38 3.49 -5.89 15.37
N ALA A 39 2.66 -5.65 14.36
CA ALA A 39 1.34 -5.07 14.54
C ALA A 39 0.46 -5.89 15.48
N ARG A 40 0.52 -7.22 15.35
CA ARG A 40 -0.21 -8.17 16.20
C ARG A 40 0.32 -8.26 17.63
N GLN A 41 1.57 -7.90 17.88
CA GLN A 41 2.21 -8.00 19.20
C GLN A 41 1.95 -6.76 20.07
N GLY A 42 0.69 -6.33 20.13
CA GLY A 42 0.25 -5.21 20.98
C GLY A 42 0.56 -3.82 20.45
N LEU A 43 1.13 -3.69 19.24
CA LEU A 43 1.38 -2.37 18.63
C LEU A 43 0.06 -1.67 18.33
N LEU A 44 -0.88 -2.36 17.66
CA LEU A 44 -2.17 -1.76 17.27
C LEU A 44 -3.05 -1.43 18.48
N GLU A 45 -2.99 -2.21 19.55
CA GLU A 45 -3.90 -2.10 20.69
C GLU A 45 -3.51 -1.01 21.69
N ASN A 46 -2.27 -0.54 21.65
CA ASN A 46 -1.74 0.44 22.58
C ASN A 46 -1.79 1.86 21.99
N ALA A 47 -2.65 2.71 22.57
CA ALA A 47 -2.84 4.11 22.15
C ALA A 47 -1.59 5.00 22.30
N LYS A 48 -0.54 4.57 23.01
CA LYS A 48 0.75 5.28 23.09
C LYS A 48 1.64 5.03 21.88
N HIS A 49 1.29 4.10 21.00
CA HIS A 49 2.02 3.78 19.79
C HIS A 49 1.41 4.50 18.57
N GLY A 50 2.15 4.49 17.47
CA GLY A 50 1.68 4.94 16.17
C GLY A 50 2.15 4.00 15.07
N LEU A 51 1.32 3.85 14.04
CA LEU A 51 1.62 3.13 12.81
C LEU A 51 1.51 4.08 11.63
N PHE A 52 2.63 4.29 10.93
CA PHE A 52 2.72 5.27 9.86
C PHE A 52 3.02 4.58 8.53
N PHE A 53 2.08 4.67 7.60
CA PHE A 53 2.26 4.20 6.23
C PHE A 53 2.98 5.26 5.41
N VAL A 54 3.95 4.86 4.59
CA VAL A 54 4.75 5.78 3.76
C VAL A 54 4.52 5.59 2.26
N GLY A 55 3.60 4.71 1.87
CA GLY A 55 3.33 4.39 0.48
C GLY A 55 2.01 3.67 0.29
N TYR A 56 1.81 3.13 -0.91
CA TYR A 56 0.62 2.37 -1.26
C TYR A 56 0.51 1.08 -0.41
N ALA A 57 -0.72 0.75 -0.05
CA ALA A 57 -1.08 -0.55 0.50
C ALA A 57 -2.39 -0.95 -0.12
N ASP A 58 -2.38 -2.11 -0.77
CA ASP A 58 -3.53 -2.68 -1.45
C ASP A 58 -4.69 -2.90 -0.47
N PRO A 59 -5.93 -2.50 -0.79
CA PRO A 59 -7.09 -2.64 0.10
C PRO A 59 -7.30 -4.05 0.66
N GLU A 60 -6.93 -5.10 -0.08
CA GLU A 60 -7.13 -6.48 0.34
C GLU A 60 -6.06 -6.98 1.33
N THR A 61 -4.93 -6.29 1.40
CA THR A 61 -3.84 -6.62 2.34
C THR A 61 -4.18 -6.18 3.77
N PRO A 62 -3.54 -6.77 4.81
CA PRO A 62 -3.72 -6.32 6.18
C PRO A 62 -3.41 -4.83 6.36
N GLY A 63 -2.37 -4.31 5.69
CA GLY A 63 -2.06 -2.88 5.69
C GLY A 63 -3.19 -2.02 5.10
N GLY A 64 -3.78 -2.44 3.98
CA GLY A 64 -4.95 -1.78 3.39
C GLY A 64 -6.16 -1.76 4.32
N LYS A 65 -6.45 -2.89 4.96
CA LYS A 65 -7.54 -3.02 5.95
C LYS A 65 -7.34 -2.09 7.15
N ILE A 66 -6.12 -1.98 7.67
CA ILE A 66 -5.80 -1.02 8.74
C ILE A 66 -6.04 0.42 8.28
N ARG A 67 -5.65 0.77 7.04
CA ARG A 67 -5.84 2.13 6.50
C ARG A 67 -7.31 2.52 6.34
N ALA A 68 -8.19 1.56 6.07
CA ALA A 68 -9.63 1.77 5.92
C ALA A 68 -10.39 1.75 7.26
N ALA A 69 -9.78 1.24 8.32
CA ALA A 69 -10.41 1.05 9.61
C ALA A 69 -10.49 2.34 10.45
N LYS A 70 -11.40 2.33 11.42
CA LYS A 70 -11.57 3.39 12.42
C LYS A 70 -10.98 2.97 13.77
N PRO A 71 -10.63 3.94 14.64
CA PRO A 71 -10.26 3.63 16.01
C PRO A 71 -11.34 2.80 16.71
N GLY A 72 -10.93 1.67 17.27
CA GLY A 72 -11.76 0.70 17.96
C GLY A 72 -12.17 -0.52 17.13
N ASP A 73 -11.95 -0.51 15.82
CA ASP A 73 -12.28 -1.65 14.95
C ASP A 73 -11.39 -2.87 15.23
N MET A 74 -11.93 -4.06 14.98
CA MET A 74 -11.22 -5.33 15.08
C MET A 74 -10.60 -5.67 13.72
N ILE A 75 -9.28 -5.84 13.68
CA ILE A 75 -8.52 -6.07 12.45
C ILE A 75 -7.95 -7.48 12.43
N THR A 76 -8.33 -8.27 11.42
CA THR A 76 -7.69 -9.56 11.13
C THR A 76 -6.39 -9.33 10.37
N LEU A 77 -5.26 -9.51 11.05
CA LEU A 77 -3.92 -9.38 10.44
C LEU A 77 -3.43 -10.65 9.77
N ASP A 78 -3.86 -11.80 10.29
CA ASP A 78 -3.56 -13.15 9.78
C ASP A 78 -4.74 -14.04 10.22
N PRO A 79 -5.41 -14.74 9.29
CA PRO A 79 -6.57 -15.59 9.60
C PRO A 79 -6.30 -16.70 10.64
N ALA A 80 -5.04 -17.08 10.86
CA ALA A 80 -4.65 -18.06 11.86
C ALA A 80 -4.74 -17.54 13.31
N TYR A 81 -5.01 -16.25 13.51
CA TYR A 81 -5.06 -15.62 14.83
C TYR A 81 -6.32 -14.78 15.02
N PRO A 82 -6.73 -14.54 16.28
CA PRO A 82 -7.84 -13.63 16.57
C PRO A 82 -7.56 -12.21 16.04
N PRO A 83 -8.60 -11.47 15.62
CA PRO A 83 -8.49 -10.06 15.29
C PRO A 83 -7.96 -9.24 16.47
N VAL A 84 -7.23 -8.17 16.19
CA VAL A 84 -6.70 -7.24 17.20
C VAL A 84 -7.39 -5.88 17.10
N LYS A 85 -7.55 -5.18 18.21
CA LYS A 85 -8.24 -3.89 18.23
C LYS A 85 -7.31 -2.76 17.76
N LEU A 86 -7.76 -1.92 16.83
CA LEU A 86 -7.02 -0.74 16.39
C LEU A 86 -7.24 0.44 17.35
N ASN A 87 -6.30 0.72 18.24
CA ASN A 87 -6.36 1.86 19.16
C ASN A 87 -5.19 2.84 18.98
N CYS A 88 -4.09 2.42 18.36
CA CYS A 88 -2.95 3.27 18.09
C CYS A 88 -3.28 4.30 17.00
N GLU A 89 -2.53 5.39 16.99
CA GLU A 89 -2.64 6.37 15.92
C GLU A 89 -2.21 5.76 14.58
N THR A 90 -2.95 6.06 13.50
CA THR A 90 -2.54 5.72 12.13
C THR A 90 -2.43 6.99 11.30
N ARG A 91 -1.36 7.12 10.51
CA ARG A 91 -1.24 8.17 9.49
C ARG A 91 -0.66 7.61 8.20
N VAL A 92 -0.95 8.29 7.10
CA VAL A 92 -0.38 8.02 5.78
C VAL A 92 0.43 9.25 5.38
N PHE A 93 1.70 9.01 5.02
CA PHE A 93 2.57 9.99 4.40
C PHE A 93 2.86 9.53 2.99
N ASP A 94 2.80 10.44 2.03
CA ASP A 94 3.11 10.13 0.64
C ASP A 94 4.60 10.34 0.38
N PHE A 95 5.37 9.25 0.43
CA PHE A 95 6.74 9.18 -0.05
C PHE A 95 6.85 8.20 -1.23
N SER A 96 5.77 8.11 -2.01
CA SER A 96 5.69 7.23 -3.17
C SER A 96 6.81 7.49 -4.17
N GLY A 97 7.35 6.42 -4.74
CA GLY A 97 8.23 6.50 -5.91
C GLY A 97 7.49 6.76 -7.22
N HIS A 98 6.15 6.82 -7.19
CA HIS A 98 5.32 7.10 -8.36
C HIS A 98 5.17 8.61 -8.58
N SER A 99 5.08 9.00 -9.85
CA SER A 99 4.71 10.35 -10.24
C SER A 99 3.25 10.63 -9.87
N THR A 100 2.89 11.91 -9.73
CA THR A 100 1.50 12.32 -9.52
C THR A 100 0.68 12.05 -10.78
N ARG A 101 -0.64 11.84 -10.60
CA ARG A 101 -1.54 11.58 -11.74
C ARG A 101 -1.50 12.68 -12.80
N ASP A 102 -1.43 13.94 -12.36
CA ASP A 102 -1.44 15.10 -13.24
C ASP A 102 -0.14 15.17 -14.05
N ALA A 103 1.00 14.88 -13.43
CA ALA A 103 2.28 14.81 -14.13
C ALA A 103 2.33 13.67 -15.17
N ILE A 104 1.70 12.52 -14.88
CA ILE A 104 1.57 11.42 -15.85
C ILE A 104 0.65 11.85 -17.00
N ALA A 105 -0.51 12.47 -16.71
CA ALA A 105 -1.44 12.94 -17.74
C ALA A 105 -0.79 13.99 -18.66
N ASP A 106 -0.07 14.95 -18.07
CA ASP A 106 0.69 15.96 -18.80
C ASP A 106 1.78 15.34 -19.68
N TYR A 107 2.45 14.29 -19.19
CA TYR A 107 3.43 13.56 -19.97
C TYR A 107 2.80 12.85 -21.18
N ILE A 108 1.66 12.16 -21.00
CA ILE A 108 0.94 11.49 -22.09
C ILE A 108 0.55 12.51 -23.17
N VAL A 109 0.02 13.66 -22.76
CA VAL A 109 -0.40 14.74 -23.67
C VAL A 109 0.79 15.34 -24.41
N LYS A 110 1.92 15.52 -23.72
CA LYS A 110 3.16 16.00 -24.33
C LYS A 110 3.70 15.05 -25.40
N VAL A 111 3.59 13.74 -25.17
CA VAL A 111 4.06 12.72 -26.12
C VAL A 111 3.07 12.55 -27.29
N ALA A 112 1.78 12.78 -27.06
CA ALA A 112 0.70 12.64 -28.05
C ALA A 112 0.71 11.28 -28.81
N PRO A 113 0.68 10.14 -28.10
CA PRO A 113 0.68 8.82 -28.74
C PRO A 113 -0.67 8.52 -29.43
N LYS A 114 -0.66 7.64 -30.43
CA LYS A 114 -1.87 7.12 -31.08
C LYS A 114 -2.65 6.11 -30.22
N LYS A 115 -1.92 5.32 -29.42
CA LYS A 115 -2.47 4.30 -28.53
C LYS A 115 -1.87 4.45 -27.13
N VAL A 116 -2.69 4.37 -26.09
CA VAL A 116 -2.27 4.41 -24.68
C VAL A 116 -2.77 3.17 -23.96
N PHE A 117 -1.85 2.34 -23.47
CA PHE A 117 -2.17 1.21 -22.62
C PHE A 117 -2.08 1.61 -21.14
N LEU A 118 -3.19 1.55 -20.42
CA LEU A 118 -3.24 1.86 -18.99
C LEU A 118 -3.10 0.57 -18.17
N VAL A 119 -2.03 0.47 -17.39
CA VAL A 119 -1.69 -0.71 -16.57
C VAL A 119 -1.28 -0.28 -15.16
N HIS A 120 -1.21 -1.23 -14.22
CA HIS A 120 -0.74 -1.00 -12.85
C HIS A 120 -1.41 0.17 -12.12
N GLY A 121 -2.73 0.30 -12.27
CA GLY A 121 -3.57 1.21 -11.49
C GLY A 121 -4.79 0.48 -10.96
N ASP A 122 -5.34 0.96 -9.86
CA ASP A 122 -6.67 0.58 -9.40
C ASP A 122 -7.75 1.08 -10.37
N ASP A 123 -8.91 0.42 -10.39
CA ASP A 123 -9.98 0.71 -11.36
C ASP A 123 -10.37 2.20 -11.38
N GLY A 124 -10.39 2.85 -10.21
CA GLY A 124 -10.69 4.27 -10.08
C GLY A 124 -9.65 5.17 -10.77
N ALA A 125 -8.36 4.87 -10.61
CA ALA A 125 -7.29 5.61 -11.28
C ALA A 125 -7.29 5.36 -12.79
N VAL A 126 -7.48 4.11 -13.21
CA VAL A 126 -7.55 3.74 -14.63
C VAL A 126 -8.70 4.48 -15.32
N GLU A 127 -9.88 4.51 -14.72
CA GLU A 127 -11.02 5.25 -15.29
C GLU A 127 -10.85 6.76 -15.28
N TRP A 128 -10.14 7.29 -14.28
CA TRP A 128 -9.76 8.71 -14.27
C TRP A 128 -8.86 9.03 -15.48
N PHE A 129 -7.81 8.23 -15.72
CA PHE A 129 -6.93 8.43 -16.86
C PHE A 129 -7.64 8.24 -18.19
N ARG A 130 -8.53 7.24 -18.30
CA ARG A 130 -9.31 7.02 -19.52
C ARG A 130 -10.10 8.27 -19.91
N LYS A 131 -10.78 8.89 -18.94
CA LYS A 131 -11.55 10.13 -19.16
C LYS A 131 -10.65 11.32 -19.46
N GLU A 132 -9.57 11.47 -18.71
CA GLU A 132 -8.62 12.58 -18.86
C GLU A 132 -7.95 12.57 -20.25
N ILE A 133 -7.48 11.40 -20.69
CA ILE A 133 -6.86 11.23 -22.01
C ILE A 133 -7.89 11.44 -23.10
N HIS A 134 -9.09 10.87 -23.00
CA HIS A 134 -10.14 11.09 -24.00
C HIS A 134 -10.51 12.58 -24.14
N THR A 135 -10.46 13.33 -23.04
CA THR A 135 -10.73 14.77 -23.04
C THR A 135 -9.60 15.57 -23.70
N ARG A 136 -8.33 15.21 -23.43
CA ARG A 136 -7.15 16.01 -23.83
C ARG A 136 -6.51 15.54 -25.15
N LEU A 137 -6.74 14.30 -25.54
CA LEU A 137 -6.26 13.64 -26.76
C LEU A 137 -7.40 12.79 -27.35
N PRO A 138 -8.43 13.40 -27.95
CA PRO A 138 -9.63 12.67 -28.42
C PRO A 138 -9.34 11.64 -29.52
N ASP A 139 -8.25 11.82 -30.28
CA ASP A 139 -7.82 10.92 -31.34
C ASP A 139 -6.96 9.73 -30.84
N ALA A 140 -6.56 9.75 -29.56
CA ALA A 140 -5.79 8.66 -28.97
C ALA A 140 -6.72 7.51 -28.55
N GLU A 141 -6.40 6.30 -28.97
CA GLU A 141 -7.07 5.09 -28.51
C GLU A 141 -6.56 4.71 -27.12
N VAL A 142 -7.47 4.62 -26.13
CA VAL A 142 -7.12 4.22 -24.76
C VAL A 142 -7.54 2.78 -24.52
N ILE A 143 -6.58 1.94 -24.16
CA ILE A 143 -6.73 0.50 -23.98
C ILE A 143 -6.41 0.15 -22.53
N VAL A 144 -7.31 -0.56 -21.86
CA VAL A 144 -7.05 -1.21 -20.56
C VAL A 144 -6.92 -2.69 -20.86
N PRO A 145 -5.68 -3.24 -20.89
CA PRO A 145 -5.48 -4.60 -21.36
C PRO A 145 -5.97 -5.62 -20.34
N GLU A 146 -6.58 -6.69 -20.84
CA GLU A 146 -6.95 -7.86 -20.04
C GLU A 146 -5.75 -8.82 -19.90
N PRO A 147 -5.55 -9.44 -18.72
CA PRO A 147 -4.46 -10.39 -18.54
C PRO A 147 -4.52 -11.56 -19.53
N GLY A 148 -3.43 -11.76 -20.27
CA GLY A 148 -3.28 -12.87 -21.23
C GLY A 148 -3.88 -12.61 -22.61
N VAL A 149 -4.42 -11.41 -22.87
CA VAL A 149 -4.89 -11.00 -24.21
C VAL A 149 -3.76 -10.33 -24.99
N GLU A 150 -3.62 -10.69 -26.26
CA GLU A 150 -2.69 -10.06 -27.19
C GLU A 150 -3.34 -8.86 -27.89
N TYR A 151 -2.55 -7.79 -28.09
CA TYR A 151 -3.01 -6.56 -28.72
C TYR A 151 -2.06 -6.15 -29.85
N GLU A 152 -2.61 -5.76 -31.00
CA GLU A 152 -1.83 -5.19 -32.11
C GLU A 152 -1.53 -3.71 -31.85
N ILE A 153 -0.27 -3.31 -32.08
CA ILE A 153 0.21 -1.93 -31.86
C ILE A 153 0.20 -1.16 -33.17
#